data_AF-A0A1H0WUB9-F1
#
_entry.id   AF-A0A1H0WUB9-F1
#
_cell.length_a   1.000
_cell.length_b   1.000
_cell.length_c   1.000
_cell.angle_alpha   90.00
_cell.angle_beta   90.00
_cell.angle_gamma   90.00
#
_symmetry.space_group_name_H-M   'P 1'
#
loop_
_entity.id
_entity.type
_entity.pdbx_description
1 polymer ?
#
loop_
_entity_poly.entity_id
_entity_poly.type
_entity_poly.pdbx_seq_one_letter_code
_entity_poly.pdbx_strand_id
1 'polypeptide(L)' 'MKTGELYLKHWYEGIELDLKYLEKVMPYLHQLWGRPVHMESMIENKSVVFTYDGKSVTRKYV' A
#
# COMPACT_ATOMS: atom_id res chain seq x y z
N MET A 1 11.07 -6.15 -4.93
CA MET A 1 10.45 -6.84 -3.79
C MET A 1 11.36 -7.96 -3.37
N LYS A 2 11.58 -8.10 -2.06
CA LYS A 2 12.38 -9.17 -1.46
C LYS A 2 11.46 -10.28 -0.98
N THR A 3 12.01 -11.47 -0.80
CA THR A 3 11.26 -12.63 -0.30
C THR A 3 10.67 -12.34 1.09
N GLY A 4 9.36 -12.59 1.23
CA GLY A 4 8.62 -12.43 2.48
C GLY A 4 8.06 -11.03 2.74
N GLU A 5 8.08 -10.11 1.78
CA GLU A 5 7.30 -8.86 1.84
C GLU A 5 5.83 -9.15 1.48
N LEU A 6 4.89 -8.37 2.04
CA LEU A 6 3.47 -8.52 1.73
C LEU A 6 3.08 -7.60 0.58
N TYR A 7 2.40 -8.14 -0.42
CA TYR A 7 1.83 -7.35 -1.51
C TYR A 7 0.32 -7.52 -1.56
N LEU A 8 -0.39 -6.40 -1.47
CA LEU A 8 -1.83 -6.33 -1.59
C LEU A 8 -2.17 -5.55 -2.85
N LYS A 9 -3.13 -6.07 -3.61
CA LYS A 9 -3.69 -5.36 -4.77
C LYS A 9 -5.13 -5.00 -4.47
N HIS A 10 -5.42 -3.72 -4.46
CA HIS A 10 -6.77 -3.21 -4.42
C HIS A 10 -7.44 -3.49 -5.78
N TRP A 11 -8.53 -4.23 -5.75
CA TRP A 11 -9.38 -4.44 -6.92
C TRP A 11 -10.22 -3.19 -7.15
N TYR A 12 -9.79 -2.36 -8.11
CA TYR A 12 -10.42 -1.08 -8.38
C TYR A 12 -11.74 -1.26 -9.15
N GLU A 13 -12.87 -0.93 -8.51
CA GLU A 13 -14.22 -0.98 -9.11
C GLU A 13 -14.81 0.42 -9.34
N GLY A 14 -13.95 1.42 -9.59
CA GLY A 14 -14.35 2.82 -9.80
C GLY A 14 -14.34 3.68 -8.53
N ILE A 15 -13.96 3.11 -7.38
CA ILE A 15 -13.80 3.82 -6.12
C ILE A 15 -12.31 3.79 -5.73
N GLU A 16 -11.72 4.97 -5.55
CA GLU A 16 -10.33 5.09 -5.08
C GLU A 16 -10.24 4.89 -3.57
N LEU A 17 -9.08 4.42 -3.10
CA LEU A 17 -8.82 4.35 -1.66
C LEU A 17 -8.64 5.77 -1.10
N ASP A 18 -9.25 6.04 0.05
CA ASP A 18 -8.93 7.22 0.83
C ASP A 18 -7.48 7.15 1.33
N LEU A 19 -6.64 8.06 0.85
CA LEU A 19 -5.21 8.08 1.15
C LEU A 19 -4.91 8.29 2.63
N LYS A 20 -5.71 9.10 3.34
CA LYS A 20 -5.52 9.34 4.78
C LYS A 20 -5.84 8.09 5.58
N TYR A 21 -6.83 7.32 5.13
CA TYR A 21 -7.15 6.04 5.76
C TYR A 21 -6.08 5.00 5.46
N LEU A 22 -5.64 4.92 4.20
CA LEU A 22 -4.57 4.02 3.77
C LEU A 22 -3.29 4.23 4.59
N GLU A 23 -2.85 5.48 4.77
CA GLU A 23 -1.65 5.81 5.55
C GLU A 23 -1.76 5.34 7.01
N LYS A 24 -2.97 5.28 7.58
CA LYS A 24 -3.21 4.73 8.93
C LYS A 24 -3.26 3.21 8.94
N VAL A 25 -3.75 2.58 7.87
CA VAL A 25 -3.88 1.11 7.75
C VAL A 25 -2.53 0.43 7.54
N MET A 26 -1.62 1.05 6.78
CA MET A 26 -0.32 0.47 6.44
C MET A 26 0.54 0.09 7.68
N PRO A 27 0.63 0.91 8.74
CA PRO A 27 1.26 0.52 10.00
C PRO A 27 0.67 -0.75 10.64
N TYR A 28 -0.66 -0.92 10.62
CA TYR A 28 -1.31 -2.11 11.17
C TYR A 28 -1.02 -3.37 10.33
N LEU A 29 -1.00 -3.24 9.00
CA LEU A 29 -0.61 -4.35 8.12
C LEU A 29 0.82 -4.81 8.39
N HIS A 30 1.74 -3.85 8.58
CA HIS A 30 3.11 -4.17 8.94
C HIS A 30 3.23 -4.75 10.36
N GLN A 31 2.43 -4.30 11.32
CA GLN A 31 2.38 -4.90 12.65
C GLN A 31 1.97 -6.38 12.60
N LEU A 32 1.01 -6.72 11.75
CA LEU A 32 0.53 -8.09 11.58
C LEU A 32 1.52 -8.97 10.79
N TRP A 33 2.15 -8.41 9.75
CA TRP A 33 3.04 -9.17 8.86
C TRP A 33 4.50 -9.23 9.34
N GLY A 34 4.97 -8.19 10.04
CA GLY A 34 6.33 -8.09 10.59
C GLY A 34 7.43 -7.72 9.58
N ARG A 35 7.07 -7.44 8.33
CA ARG A 35 7.98 -7.07 7.22
C ARG A 35 7.35 -5.97 6.37
N PRO A 36 8.11 -5.31 5.46
CA PRO A 36 7.57 -4.29 4.58
C PRO A 36 6.31 -4.76 3.84
N VAL A 37 5.33 -3.86 3.74
CA VAL A 37 4.03 -4.11 3.13
C VAL A 37 3.82 -3.14 1.97
N HIS A 38 3.24 -3.64 0.89
CA HIS A 38 2.97 -2.92 -0.34
C HIS A 38 1.48 -2.99 -0.65
N MET A 39 0.88 -1.86 -1.02
CA MET A 39 -0.50 -1.79 -1.50
C MET A 39 -0.54 -1.11 -2.86
N GLU A 40 -0.93 -1.85 -3.89
CA GLU A 40 -1.24 -1.32 -5.21
C GLU A 40 -2.69 -0.85 -5.23
N SER A 41 -2.93 0.38 -5.68
CA SER A 41 -4.25 0.96 -5.90
C SER A 41 -4.22 1.88 -7.13
N MET A 42 -5.36 2.42 -7.52
CA MET A 42 -5.44 3.49 -8.52
C MET A 42 -5.73 4.85 -7.85
N ILE A 43 -5.09 5.90 -8.37
CA ILE A 43 -5.36 7.32 -8.09
C ILE A 43 -5.43 8.04 -9.43
N GLU A 44 -6.49 8.79 -9.70
CA GLU A 44 -6.67 9.54 -10.95
C GLU A 44 -6.44 8.65 -12.20
N ASN A 45 -6.94 7.41 -12.18
CA ASN A 45 -6.73 6.39 -13.22
C ASN A 45 -5.27 5.97 -13.47
N LYS A 46 -4.35 6.25 -12.53
CA LYS A 46 -2.96 5.80 -12.57
C LYS A 46 -2.73 4.76 -11.48
N SER A 47 -2.04 3.67 -11.82
CA SER A 47 -1.63 2.68 -10.82
C SER A 47 -0.53 3.27 -9.93
N VAL A 48 -0.72 3.14 -8.62
CA VAL A 48 0.17 3.64 -7.58
C VAL A 48 0.40 2.54 -6.56
N VAL A 49 1.66 2.29 -6.25
CA VAL A 49 2.07 1.39 -5.17
C VAL A 49 2.49 2.21 -3.96
N PHE A 50 1.80 1.99 -2.86
CA PHE A 50 2.16 2.46 -1.53
C PHE A 50 3.02 1.41 -0.85
N THR A 51 4.12 1.81 -0.24
CA THR A 51 5.02 0.91 0.48
C THR A 51 5.26 1.45 1.87
N TYR A 52 5.11 0.60 2.88
CA TYR A 52 5.46 0.93 4.26
C TYR A 52 6.54 0.00 4.77
N ASP A 53 7.66 0.62 5.19
CA ASP A 53 8.90 -0.06 5.59
C ASP A 53 9.06 -0.17 7.12
N GLY A 54 8.02 0.15 7.89
CA GLY A 54 8.06 0.23 9.34
C GLY A 54 8.37 1.61 9.90
N LYS A 55 8.70 2.59 9.05
CA LYS A 55 8.97 3.98 9.46
C LYS A 55 8.10 4.98 8.71
N SER A 56 7.98 4.82 7.40
CA SER A 56 7.29 5.79 6.54
C SER A 56 6.55 5.11 5.40
N VAL A 57 5.49 5.77 4.94
CA VAL A 57 4.78 5.36 3.72
C VAL A 57 5.41 6.11 2.54
N THR A 58 5.85 5.36 1.54
CA THR A 58 6.32 5.89 0.26
C THR A 58 5.32 5.55 -0.83
N ARG A 59 5.20 6.42 -1.84
CA ARG A 59 4.31 6.22 -2.99
C ARG A 59 5.12 6.20 -4.27
N LYS A 60 4.81 5.26 -5.16
CA LYS A 60 5.45 5.13 -6.49
C LYS A 60 4.38 4.94 -7.55
N TYR A 61 4.36 5.81 -8.55
CA TYR A 61 3.56 5.63 -9.76
C TYR A 61 4.19 4.51 -10.61
N VAL A 62 3.35 3.60 -11.10
CA VAL A 62 3.75 2.48 -11.97
C VAL A 62 3.75 2.92 -13.43
#